data_AF-A0A7Y5GEY3-F1
#
_entry.id   AF-A0A7Y5GEY3-F1
#
_cell.length_a   1.000
_cell.length_b   1.000
_cell.length_c   1.000
_cell.angle_alpha   90.00
_cell.angle_beta   90.00
_cell.angle_gamma   90.00
#
_symmetry.space_group_name_H-M   'P 1'
#
loop_
_entity.id
_entity.type
_entity.pdbx_description
1 polymer ?
#
loop_
_entity_poly.entity_id
_entity_poly.type
_entity_poly.pdbx_seq_one_letter_code
_entity_poly.pdbx_strand_id
1 'polypeptide(L)'
;MHLLLRRAVHTIALVLSLSVLALAQREPSEAKPAPVDPLGRSTPKGAILGFLEAAQGRDYDRAAQYLEYLPGVGPAQRRETARQLQAVMDLHLSTRLNEVSNDPDGSIETDLTASEERVGVIEMPDRKVPVILKRVPENGIRVWKISNTTVQQVPALYRELTFPEFERLLPKPLVTVRFLNLPIWQWLALLAILPLAYGTAWLLSWLVRFLLRPLLFRTPTTADDELLRL
;
A
#
# COMPACT_ATOMS: atom_id res chain seq x y z
N MET A 1 -81.04 -18.76 18.40
CA MET A 1 -79.60 -18.57 18.68
C MET A 1 -78.72 -18.89 17.45
N HIS A 2 -79.06 -18.39 16.25
CA HIS A 2 -78.29 -18.69 15.01
C HIS A 2 -78.11 -17.49 14.06
N LEU A 3 -78.66 -16.31 14.40
CA LEU A 3 -78.67 -15.14 13.51
C LEU A 3 -77.57 -14.11 13.80
N LEU A 4 -76.87 -14.21 14.93
CA LEU A 4 -75.79 -13.28 15.30
C LEU A 4 -74.40 -13.75 14.86
N LEU A 5 -74.23 -15.02 14.49
CA LEU A 5 -72.92 -15.58 14.12
C LEU A 5 -72.52 -15.38 12.65
N ARG A 6 -73.47 -15.07 11.76
CA ARG A 6 -73.19 -14.94 10.32
C ARG A 6 -72.70 -13.55 9.88
N ARG A 7 -72.94 -12.51 10.68
CA ARG A 7 -72.53 -11.13 10.36
C ARG A 7 -71.07 -10.81 10.73
N ALA A 8 -70.46 -11.60 11.63
CA ALA A 8 -69.08 -11.39 12.08
C ALA A 8 -68.01 -11.88 11.07
N VAL A 9 -68.38 -12.76 10.13
CA VAL A 9 -67.43 -13.35 9.16
C VAL A 9 -67.23 -12.45 7.93
N HIS A 10 -68.21 -11.60 7.58
CA HIS A 10 -68.10 -10.73 6.41
C HIS A 10 -67.36 -9.41 6.64
N THR A 11 -67.22 -8.97 7.89
CA THR A 11 -66.44 -7.75 8.22
C THR A 11 -64.94 -8.01 8.33
N ILE A 12 -64.53 -9.23 8.67
CA ILE A 12 -63.11 -9.60 8.78
C ILE A 12 -62.50 -9.85 7.38
N ALA A 13 -63.27 -10.35 6.42
CA ALA A 13 -62.80 -10.55 5.04
C ALA A 13 -62.55 -9.24 4.28
N LEU A 14 -63.29 -8.17 4.58
CA LEU A 14 -63.16 -6.87 3.89
C LEU A 14 -61.98 -6.04 4.42
N VAL A 15 -61.63 -6.18 5.70
CA VAL A 15 -60.47 -5.49 6.30
C VAL A 15 -59.16 -6.18 5.90
N LEU A 16 -59.16 -7.50 5.73
CA LEU A 16 -57.98 -8.24 5.22
C LEU A 16 -57.67 -7.99 3.74
N SER A 17 -58.68 -7.67 2.90
CA SER A 17 -58.44 -7.32 1.50
C SER A 17 -57.83 -5.92 1.30
N LEU A 18 -57.97 -5.02 2.27
CA LEU A 18 -57.47 -3.65 2.16
C LEU A 18 -56.00 -3.49 2.61
N SER A 19 -55.50 -4.41 3.46
CA SER A 19 -54.11 -4.37 3.95
C SER A 19 -53.09 -4.95 2.96
N VAL A 20 -53.51 -5.83 2.05
CA VAL A 20 -52.62 -6.43 1.03
C VAL A 20 -52.32 -5.46 -0.11
N LEU A 21 -53.23 -4.52 -0.40
CA LEU A 21 -53.06 -3.55 -1.48
C LEU A 21 -52.04 -2.45 -1.15
N ALA A 22 -51.83 -2.15 0.15
CA ALA A 22 -50.88 -1.13 0.59
C ALA A 22 -49.40 -1.57 0.49
N LEU A 23 -49.11 -2.88 0.47
CA LEU A 23 -47.74 -3.38 0.24
C LEU A 23 -47.37 -3.48 -1.24
N ALA A 24 -48.36 -3.49 -2.14
CA ALA A 24 -48.13 -3.62 -3.59
C ALA A 24 -47.81 -2.28 -4.27
N GLN A 25 -48.04 -1.15 -3.60
CA GLN A 25 -47.82 0.20 -4.14
C GLN A 25 -46.49 0.84 -3.73
N ARG A 26 -45.55 0.04 -3.21
CA ARG A 26 -44.16 0.47 -3.11
C ARG A 26 -43.58 0.42 -4.51
N GLU A 27 -43.88 1.45 -5.31
CA GLU A 27 -43.16 1.70 -6.55
C GLU A 27 -41.66 1.56 -6.26
N PRO A 28 -40.90 0.82 -7.08
CA PRO A 28 -39.45 0.85 -7.00
C PRO A 28 -39.05 2.32 -7.10
N SER A 29 -38.62 2.90 -5.98
CA SER A 29 -38.05 4.23 -5.97
C SER A 29 -36.93 4.19 -7.00
N GLU A 30 -37.15 4.83 -8.15
CA GLU A 30 -36.22 4.88 -9.24
C GLU A 30 -35.01 5.65 -8.70
N ALA A 31 -34.06 4.89 -8.16
CA ALA A 31 -32.86 5.41 -7.54
C ALA A 31 -32.12 6.13 -8.65
N LYS A 32 -32.23 7.47 -8.66
CA LYS A 32 -31.44 8.37 -9.49
C LYS A 32 -30.01 7.83 -9.48
N PRO A 33 -29.38 7.55 -10.64
CA PRO A 33 -28.05 6.96 -10.64
C PRO A 33 -27.15 7.78 -9.73
N ALA A 34 -26.61 7.14 -8.70
CA ALA A 34 -25.70 7.82 -7.79
C ALA A 34 -24.59 8.46 -8.65
N PRO A 35 -24.23 9.73 -8.40
CA PRO A 35 -23.20 10.39 -9.18
C PRO A 35 -21.94 9.51 -9.19
N VAL A 36 -21.50 9.13 -10.38
CA VAL A 36 -20.37 8.22 -10.56
C VAL A 36 -19.09 9.00 -10.32
N ASP A 37 -18.31 8.62 -9.30
CA ASP A 37 -16.97 9.15 -9.11
C ASP A 37 -16.03 8.57 -10.18
N PRO A 38 -15.43 9.38 -11.05
CA PRO A 38 -14.57 8.90 -12.14
C PRO A 38 -13.28 8.21 -11.65
N LEU A 39 -12.92 8.40 -10.38
CA LEU A 39 -11.78 7.75 -9.73
C LEU A 39 -12.16 6.44 -9.02
N GLY A 40 -13.43 6.04 -9.01
CA GLY A 40 -13.89 4.79 -8.41
C GLY A 40 -13.83 4.79 -6.87
N ARG A 41 -13.84 5.96 -6.22
CA ARG A 41 -13.75 6.11 -4.75
C ARG A 41 -15.10 5.97 -4.05
N SER A 42 -16.10 5.36 -4.69
CA SER A 42 -17.42 5.15 -4.11
C SER A 42 -17.44 4.04 -3.06
N THR A 43 -16.49 3.10 -3.11
CA THR A 43 -16.33 2.01 -2.14
C THR A 43 -14.91 2.02 -1.57
N PRO A 44 -14.68 1.51 -0.34
CA PRO A 44 -13.33 1.42 0.23
C PRO A 44 -12.39 0.60 -0.65
N LYS A 45 -12.87 -0.55 -1.14
CA LYS A 45 -12.13 -1.41 -2.07
C LYS A 45 -11.79 -0.69 -3.38
N GLY A 46 -12.72 0.05 -3.96
CA GLY A 46 -12.48 0.83 -5.17
C GLY A 46 -11.42 1.92 -4.96
N ALA A 47 -11.47 2.62 -3.83
CA ALA A 47 -10.51 3.67 -3.49
C ALA A 47 -9.09 3.13 -3.32
N ILE A 48 -8.89 2.04 -2.57
CA ILE A 48 -7.55 1.47 -2.38
C ILE A 48 -6.99 0.89 -3.67
N LEU A 49 -7.81 0.19 -4.47
CA LEU A 49 -7.37 -0.37 -5.75
C LEU A 49 -7.00 0.74 -6.74
N GLY A 50 -7.81 1.81 -6.82
CA GLY A 50 -7.51 2.96 -7.67
C GLY A 50 -6.24 3.70 -7.25
N PHE A 51 -5.97 3.82 -5.95
CA PHE A 51 -4.69 4.33 -5.45
C PHE A 51 -3.52 3.45 -5.90
N LEU A 52 -3.62 2.14 -5.68
CA LEU A 52 -2.55 1.19 -6.03
C LEU A 52 -2.27 1.18 -7.53
N GLU A 53 -3.32 1.16 -8.36
CA GLU A 53 -3.19 1.20 -9.82
C GLU A 53 -2.50 2.50 -10.28
N ALA A 54 -2.94 3.66 -9.79
CA ALA A 54 -2.34 4.94 -10.13
C ALA A 54 -0.87 5.03 -9.67
N ALA A 55 -0.57 4.56 -8.46
CA ALA A 55 0.78 4.58 -7.91
C ALA A 55 1.72 3.63 -8.66
N GLN A 56 1.27 2.41 -8.98
CA GLN A 56 2.03 1.44 -9.78
C GLN A 56 2.27 1.96 -11.21
N GLY A 57 1.28 2.65 -11.79
CA GLY A 57 1.40 3.36 -13.06
C GLY A 57 2.30 4.61 -13.02
N ARG A 58 2.86 4.97 -11.84
CA ARG A 58 3.65 6.18 -11.59
C ARG A 58 2.90 7.49 -11.84
N ASP A 59 1.58 7.44 -11.92
CA ASP A 59 0.71 8.61 -11.98
C ASP A 59 0.44 9.12 -10.56
N TYR A 60 1.45 9.77 -9.97
CA TYR A 60 1.37 10.26 -8.60
C TYR A 60 0.45 11.48 -8.45
N ASP A 61 0.14 12.18 -9.55
CA ASP A 61 -0.89 13.22 -9.56
C ASP A 61 -2.28 12.62 -9.38
N ARG A 62 -2.58 11.50 -10.05
CA ARG A 62 -3.81 10.74 -9.83
C ARG A 62 -3.80 10.03 -8.48
N ALA A 63 -2.71 9.39 -8.08
CA ALA A 63 -2.61 8.69 -6.80
C ALA A 63 -2.85 9.63 -5.62
N ALA A 64 -2.35 10.87 -5.69
CA ALA A 64 -2.61 11.91 -4.68
C ALA A 64 -4.11 12.22 -4.52
N GLN A 65 -4.96 12.00 -5.54
CA GLN A 65 -6.41 12.26 -5.42
C GLN A 65 -7.14 11.23 -4.57
N TYR A 66 -6.48 10.14 -4.18
CA TYR A 66 -7.00 9.14 -3.22
C TYR A 66 -6.58 9.43 -1.77
N LEU A 67 -5.75 10.44 -1.54
CA LEU A 67 -5.26 10.80 -0.22
C LEU A 67 -6.03 12.01 0.34
N GLU A 68 -6.34 11.97 1.64
CA GLU A 68 -6.88 13.11 2.37
C GLU A 68 -5.73 13.96 2.93
N TYR A 69 -5.71 15.25 2.61
CA TYR A 69 -4.68 16.19 3.08
C TYR A 69 -5.30 17.27 3.94
N LEU A 70 -4.48 17.80 4.86
CA LEU A 70 -4.80 19.05 5.54
C LEU A 70 -4.77 20.23 4.54
N PRO A 71 -5.54 21.30 4.82
CA PRO A 71 -5.47 22.53 4.03
C PRO A 71 -4.03 23.07 3.95
N GLY A 72 -3.64 23.60 2.79
CA GLY A 72 -2.32 24.22 2.59
C GLY A 72 -1.22 23.31 2.04
N VAL A 73 -1.44 22.00 1.92
CA VAL A 73 -0.45 21.09 1.30
C VAL A 73 -0.41 21.31 -0.22
N GLY A 74 0.74 21.73 -0.75
CA GLY A 74 0.94 22.01 -2.17
C GLY A 74 0.97 20.75 -3.07
N PRO A 75 0.69 20.87 -4.38
CA PRO A 75 0.57 19.73 -5.30
C PRO A 75 1.85 18.88 -5.39
N ALA A 76 3.02 19.51 -5.38
CA ALA A 76 4.30 18.79 -5.39
C ALA A 76 4.48 17.92 -4.14
N GLN A 77 4.09 18.42 -2.97
CA GLN A 77 4.15 17.66 -1.73
C GLN A 77 3.12 16.54 -1.72
N ARG A 78 1.90 16.78 -2.24
CA ARG A 78 0.87 15.73 -2.37
C ARG A 78 1.34 14.55 -3.23
N ARG A 79 1.89 14.83 -4.41
CA ARG A 79 2.53 13.82 -5.28
C ARG A 79 3.61 13.04 -4.55
N GLU A 80 4.49 13.75 -3.86
CA GLU A 80 5.59 13.13 -3.12
C GLU A 80 5.09 12.23 -1.99
N THR A 81 4.05 12.64 -1.26
CA THR A 81 3.42 11.79 -0.24
C THR A 81 2.80 10.53 -0.86
N ALA A 82 2.16 10.62 -2.03
CA ALA A 82 1.63 9.44 -2.72
C ALA A 82 2.75 8.46 -3.12
N ARG A 83 3.86 8.98 -3.64
CA ARG A 83 5.06 8.19 -3.96
C ARG A 83 5.66 7.50 -2.73
N GLN A 84 5.79 8.24 -1.62
CA GLN A 84 6.31 7.70 -0.37
C GLN A 84 5.39 6.62 0.20
N LEU A 85 4.08 6.83 0.15
CA LEU A 85 3.10 5.87 0.62
C LEU A 85 3.18 4.57 -0.19
N GLN A 86 3.31 4.66 -1.51
CA GLN A 86 3.55 3.48 -2.36
C GLN A 86 4.77 2.69 -1.85
N ALA A 87 5.92 3.34 -1.68
CA ALA A 87 7.14 2.67 -1.24
C ALA A 87 7.01 2.02 0.14
N VAL A 88 6.28 2.66 1.07
CA VAL A 88 5.99 2.09 2.39
C VAL A 88 5.08 0.87 2.26
N MET A 89 4.04 0.96 1.43
CA MET A 89 3.08 -0.12 1.25
C MET A 89 3.70 -1.33 0.55
N ASP A 90 4.50 -1.11 -0.49
CA ASP A 90 5.18 -2.17 -1.25
C ASP A 90 6.11 -3.02 -0.38
N LEU A 91 6.68 -2.45 0.68
CA LEU A 91 7.65 -3.12 1.54
C LEU A 91 7.05 -3.68 2.83
N HIS A 92 6.08 -2.98 3.45
CA HIS A 92 5.67 -3.25 4.83
C HIS A 92 4.16 -3.39 5.02
N LEU A 93 3.33 -3.26 3.98
CA LEU A 93 1.90 -3.42 4.14
C LEU A 93 1.53 -4.90 4.29
N SER A 94 1.06 -5.26 5.47
CA SER A 94 0.32 -6.48 5.71
C SER A 94 -1.17 -6.19 5.53
N THR A 95 -1.74 -6.63 4.41
CA THR A 95 -3.18 -6.48 4.11
C THR A 95 -3.73 -7.75 3.46
N ARG A 96 -5.02 -7.99 3.69
CA ARG A 96 -5.82 -8.87 2.86
C ARG A 96 -6.82 -8.00 2.09
N LEU A 97 -6.39 -7.47 0.94
CA LEU A 97 -7.24 -6.66 0.04
C LEU A 97 -8.59 -7.34 -0.30
N ASN A 98 -8.66 -8.67 -0.19
CA ASN A 98 -9.87 -9.45 -0.37
C ASN A 98 -10.94 -9.22 0.71
N GLU A 99 -10.51 -8.80 1.91
CA GLU A 99 -11.37 -8.55 3.08
C GLU A 99 -11.89 -7.10 3.12
N VAL A 100 -11.33 -6.20 2.31
CA VAL A 100 -11.79 -4.81 2.22
C VAL A 100 -13.19 -4.75 1.60
N SER A 101 -14.11 -4.04 2.24
CA SER A 101 -15.50 -3.95 1.83
C SER A 101 -15.65 -3.30 0.45
N ASN A 102 -16.54 -3.89 -0.37
CA ASN A 102 -17.03 -3.29 -1.61
C ASN A 102 -18.39 -2.60 -1.44
N ASP A 103 -18.85 -2.42 -0.20
CA ASP A 103 -20.06 -1.66 0.11
C ASP A 103 -19.73 -0.16 0.16
N PRO A 104 -20.55 0.73 -0.46
CA PRO A 104 -20.38 2.19 -0.35
C PRO A 104 -20.38 2.73 1.10
N ASP A 105 -21.04 2.03 2.01
CA ASP A 105 -21.08 2.36 3.44
C ASP A 105 -19.90 1.78 4.23
N GLY A 106 -19.05 0.95 3.61
CA GLY A 106 -17.93 0.28 4.26
C GLY A 106 -18.37 -0.93 5.09
N SER A 107 -17.46 -1.50 5.88
CA SER A 107 -17.80 -2.51 6.87
C SER A 107 -18.12 -1.86 8.22
N ILE A 108 -19.03 -2.47 8.98
CA ILE A 108 -19.28 -2.08 10.36
C ILE A 108 -18.24 -2.81 11.23
N GLU A 109 -17.04 -2.25 11.36
CA GLU A 109 -16.06 -2.74 12.34
C GLU A 109 -16.37 -2.18 13.74
N THR A 110 -16.32 -3.03 14.77
CA THR A 110 -16.65 -2.68 16.17
C THR A 110 -15.75 -1.57 16.77
N ASP A 111 -14.58 -1.35 16.19
CA ASP A 111 -13.53 -0.42 16.68
C ASP A 111 -13.36 0.83 15.79
N LEU A 112 -14.14 0.96 14.72
CA LEU A 112 -14.08 2.12 13.81
C LEU A 112 -15.41 2.88 13.79
N THR A 113 -15.32 4.17 13.48
CA THR A 113 -16.55 4.94 13.20
C THR A 113 -17.19 4.44 11.91
N ALA A 114 -18.51 4.61 11.75
CA ALA A 114 -19.25 4.22 10.54
C ALA A 114 -18.85 5.00 9.25
N SER A 115 -17.74 5.72 9.26
CA SER A 115 -17.16 6.45 8.13
C SER A 115 -15.68 6.12 7.95
N GLU A 116 -15.18 5.07 8.59
CA GLU A 116 -13.80 4.59 8.51
C GLU A 116 -13.76 3.11 8.17
N GLU A 117 -12.74 2.69 7.43
CA GLU A 117 -12.49 1.30 7.05
C GLU A 117 -10.99 1.04 7.18
N ARG A 118 -10.59 -0.02 7.89
CA ARG A 118 -9.19 -0.45 7.93
C ARG A 118 -8.87 -1.33 6.73
N VAL A 119 -7.87 -0.91 5.95
CA VAL A 119 -7.38 -1.67 4.79
C VAL A 119 -6.34 -2.70 5.22
N GLY A 120 -5.51 -2.35 6.20
CA GLY A 120 -4.40 -3.19 6.62
C GLY A 120 -3.51 -2.46 7.61
N VAL A 121 -2.32 -3.01 7.81
CA VAL A 121 -1.36 -2.51 8.79
C VAL A 121 0.02 -2.47 8.15
N ILE A 122 0.69 -1.33 8.27
CA ILE A 122 2.11 -1.20 7.96
C ILE A 122 2.88 -1.73 9.18
N GLU A 123 3.62 -2.82 8.98
CA GLU A 123 4.42 -3.45 10.03
C GLU A 123 5.83 -2.86 10.04
N MET A 124 6.14 -2.04 11.03
CA MET A 124 7.49 -1.56 11.29
C MET A 124 8.14 -2.41 12.40
N PRO A 125 9.49 -2.43 12.50
CA PRO A 125 10.17 -3.22 13.53
C PRO A 125 9.75 -2.87 14.98
N ASP A 126 9.41 -1.61 15.23
CA ASP A 126 9.06 -1.05 16.54
C ASP A 126 7.54 -0.90 16.75
N ARG A 127 6.75 -0.81 15.68
CA ARG A 127 5.32 -0.47 15.76
C ARG A 127 4.49 -0.94 14.58
N LYS A 128 3.17 -1.01 14.80
CA LYS A 128 2.16 -1.30 13.78
C LYS A 128 1.34 -0.05 13.49
N VAL A 129 1.30 0.38 12.23
CA VAL A 129 0.55 1.57 11.82
C VAL A 129 -0.64 1.16 10.96
N PRO A 130 -1.89 1.36 11.42
CA PRO A 130 -3.06 1.02 10.62
C PRO A 130 -3.21 1.98 9.44
N VAL A 131 -3.55 1.41 8.27
CA VAL A 131 -3.94 2.16 7.09
C VAL A 131 -5.46 2.25 7.07
N ILE A 132 -5.97 3.45 7.35
CA ILE A 132 -7.41 3.72 7.47
C ILE A 132 -7.87 4.53 6.26
N LEU A 133 -8.93 4.06 5.61
CA LEU A 133 -9.74 4.83 4.68
C LEU A 133 -10.83 5.57 5.45
N LYS A 134 -11.15 6.77 5.02
CA LYS A 134 -12.18 7.63 5.59
C LYS A 134 -13.10 8.13 4.48
N ARG A 135 -14.40 8.14 4.77
CA ARG A 135 -15.43 8.66 3.89
C ARG A 135 -15.58 10.17 4.07
N VAL A 136 -15.22 10.94 3.04
CA VAL A 136 -15.20 12.41 3.09
C VAL A 136 -16.10 13.02 2.01
N PRO A 137 -16.73 14.19 2.27
CA PRO A 137 -17.48 14.91 1.25
C PRO A 137 -16.53 15.61 0.27
N GLU A 138 -16.72 15.40 -1.03
CA GLU A 138 -15.98 16.04 -2.11
C GLU A 138 -16.92 16.30 -3.30
N ASN A 139 -16.96 17.53 -3.82
CA ASN A 139 -17.79 17.90 -4.98
C ASN A 139 -19.28 17.47 -4.89
N GLY A 140 -19.85 17.49 -3.68
CA GLY A 140 -21.25 17.14 -3.44
C GLY A 140 -21.53 15.63 -3.34
N ILE A 141 -20.50 14.78 -3.39
CA ILE A 141 -20.59 13.34 -3.19
C ILE A 141 -19.73 12.90 -2.01
N ARG A 142 -19.97 11.70 -1.47
CA ARG A 142 -19.08 11.10 -0.47
C ARG A 142 -18.12 10.14 -1.17
N VAL A 143 -16.83 10.31 -0.93
CA VAL A 143 -15.76 9.49 -1.49
C VAL A 143 -14.87 8.94 -0.40
N TRP A 144 -14.33 7.75 -0.63
CA TRP A 144 -13.35 7.12 0.24
C TRP A 144 -11.93 7.60 -0.10
N LYS A 145 -11.20 8.03 0.92
CA LYS A 145 -9.80 8.47 0.81
C LYS A 145 -8.97 7.89 1.93
N ILE A 146 -7.68 7.69 1.71
CA ILE A 146 -6.76 7.32 2.77
C ILE A 146 -6.69 8.50 3.74
N SER A 147 -6.97 8.23 5.01
CA SER A 147 -7.21 9.25 6.03
C SER A 147 -6.01 10.16 6.21
N ASN A 148 -6.27 11.42 6.58
CA ASN A 148 -5.22 12.37 6.89
C ASN A 148 -4.29 11.89 8.03
N THR A 149 -4.79 11.06 8.95
CA THR A 149 -4.02 10.43 10.03
C THR A 149 -2.95 9.51 9.47
N THR A 150 -3.31 8.63 8.53
CA THR A 150 -2.32 7.77 7.85
C THR A 150 -1.38 8.60 6.97
N VAL A 151 -1.92 9.53 6.16
CA VAL A 151 -1.16 10.35 5.21
C VAL A 151 -0.06 11.18 5.89
N GLN A 152 -0.33 11.74 7.08
CA GLN A 152 0.66 12.53 7.82
C GLN A 152 1.81 11.70 8.39
N GLN A 153 1.62 10.40 8.61
CA GLN A 153 2.66 9.50 9.12
C GLN A 153 3.59 9.00 8.02
N VAL A 154 3.16 9.04 6.76
CA VAL A 154 3.90 8.54 5.59
C VAL A 154 5.33 9.10 5.51
N PRO A 155 5.59 10.42 5.64
CA PRO A 155 6.95 10.94 5.53
C PRO A 155 7.88 10.49 6.67
N ALA A 156 7.34 10.15 7.83
CA ALA A 156 8.12 9.57 8.92
C ALA A 156 8.45 8.10 8.61
N LEU A 157 7.45 7.31 8.22
CA LEU A 157 7.62 5.91 7.84
C LEU A 157 8.63 5.75 6.69
N TYR A 158 8.53 6.58 5.65
CA TYR A 158 9.44 6.53 4.52
C TYR A 158 10.90 6.83 4.89
N ARG A 159 11.12 7.71 5.87
CA ARG A 159 12.48 8.00 6.37
C ARG A 159 13.09 6.83 7.12
N GLU A 160 12.28 5.97 7.74
CA GLU A 160 12.78 4.76 8.41
C GLU A 160 13.19 3.67 7.41
N LEU A 161 12.61 3.67 6.21
CA LEU A 161 13.01 2.77 5.10
C LEU A 161 14.34 3.14 4.47
N THR A 162 14.67 4.43 4.50
CA THR A 162 15.86 4.98 3.85
C THR A 162 16.95 5.09 4.90
N PHE A 163 18.21 4.73 4.61
CA PHE A 163 19.31 4.87 5.56
C PHE A 163 19.65 6.35 5.81
N PRO A 164 19.13 7.01 6.87
CA PRO A 164 19.20 8.46 7.00
C PRO A 164 20.62 8.92 7.33
N GLU A 165 21.39 8.06 8.01
CA GLU A 165 22.79 8.30 8.34
C GLU A 165 23.64 8.38 7.06
N PHE A 166 23.40 7.49 6.10
CA PHE A 166 24.14 7.46 4.84
C PHE A 166 23.79 8.65 3.93
N GLU A 167 22.51 9.05 3.88
CA GLU A 167 22.10 10.23 3.10
C GLU A 167 22.61 11.56 3.69
N ARG A 168 22.81 11.65 5.01
CA ARG A 168 23.36 12.84 5.67
C ARG A 168 24.84 13.08 5.35
N LEU A 169 25.58 12.02 5.05
CA LEU A 169 27.00 12.10 4.65
C LEU A 169 27.17 12.55 3.19
N LEU A 170 26.10 12.51 2.39
CA LEU A 170 26.14 12.82 0.97
C LEU A 170 25.82 14.32 0.71
N PRO A 171 26.48 14.95 -0.27
CA PRO A 171 26.13 16.31 -0.68
C PRO A 171 24.66 16.37 -1.13
N LYS A 172 23.93 17.41 -0.69
CA LYS A 172 22.52 17.65 -1.03
C LYS A 172 22.14 17.33 -2.50
N PRO A 173 22.87 17.78 -3.54
CA PRO A 173 22.50 17.49 -4.93
C PRO A 173 22.45 16.00 -5.27
N LEU A 174 23.24 15.14 -4.63
CA LEU A 174 23.22 13.69 -4.88
C LEU A 174 21.94 13.03 -4.35
N VAL A 175 21.32 13.62 -3.33
CA VAL A 175 20.10 13.12 -2.68
C VAL A 175 18.85 13.78 -3.26
N THR A 176 18.93 15.07 -3.62
CA THR A 176 17.78 15.84 -4.13
C THR A 176 17.55 15.66 -5.61
N VAL A 177 18.61 15.52 -6.42
CA VAL A 177 18.45 15.28 -7.86
C VAL A 177 18.03 13.83 -8.07
N ARG A 178 16.87 13.67 -8.69
CA ARG A 178 16.24 12.38 -8.93
C ARG A 178 16.26 12.08 -10.42
N PHE A 179 16.73 10.90 -10.77
CA PHE A 179 16.66 10.36 -12.12
C PHE A 179 15.81 9.09 -12.10
N LEU A 180 14.77 9.03 -12.94
CA LEU A 180 13.76 7.96 -12.90
C LEU A 180 13.14 7.76 -11.50
N ASN A 181 12.97 8.85 -10.75
CA ASN A 181 12.41 8.85 -9.40
C ASN A 181 13.29 8.18 -8.32
N LEU A 182 14.53 7.85 -8.66
CA LEU A 182 15.57 7.40 -7.73
C LEU A 182 16.62 8.51 -7.55
N PRO A 183 17.11 8.77 -6.32
CA PRO A 183 18.23 9.69 -6.09
C PRO A 183 19.47 9.30 -6.91
N ILE A 184 20.21 10.28 -7.43
CA ILE A 184 21.44 10.04 -8.22
C ILE A 184 22.46 9.20 -7.45
N TRP A 185 22.56 9.35 -6.12
CA TRP A 185 23.49 8.56 -5.33
C TRP A 185 23.24 7.04 -5.45
N GLN A 186 22.00 6.62 -5.62
CA GLN A 186 21.67 5.20 -5.77
C GLN A 186 22.20 4.65 -7.10
N TRP A 187 22.11 5.44 -8.18
CA TRP A 187 22.73 5.09 -9.45
C TRP A 187 24.25 4.96 -9.34
N LEU A 188 24.89 5.89 -8.61
CA LEU A 188 26.33 5.81 -8.34
C LEU A 188 26.68 4.60 -7.49
N ALA A 189 25.88 4.26 -6.48
CA ALA A 189 26.08 3.07 -5.66
C ALA A 189 25.98 1.78 -6.47
N LEU A 190 24.98 1.67 -7.35
CA LEU A 190 24.83 0.54 -8.27
C LEU A 190 26.04 0.43 -9.21
N LEU A 191 26.49 1.56 -9.78
CA LEU A 191 27.66 1.60 -10.63
C LEU A 191 28.94 1.24 -9.86
N ALA A 192 29.06 1.62 -8.59
CA ALA A 192 30.21 1.35 -7.73
C ALA A 192 30.25 -0.10 -7.21
N ILE A 193 29.11 -0.78 -7.09
CA ILE A 193 29.04 -2.19 -6.67
C ILE A 193 29.77 -3.11 -7.63
N LEU A 194 29.68 -2.87 -8.94
CA LEU A 194 30.35 -3.67 -9.98
C LEU A 194 31.89 -3.74 -9.80
N PRO A 195 32.63 -2.61 -9.78
CA PRO A 195 34.07 -2.65 -9.56
C PRO A 195 34.43 -3.08 -8.14
N LEU A 196 33.59 -2.80 -7.14
CA LEU A 196 33.83 -3.26 -5.77
C LEU A 196 33.77 -4.79 -5.67
N ALA A 197 32.78 -5.43 -6.29
CA ALA A 197 32.66 -6.88 -6.37
C ALA A 197 33.83 -7.52 -7.13
N TYR A 198 34.26 -6.89 -8.22
CA TYR A 198 35.46 -7.33 -8.95
C TYR A 198 36.72 -7.20 -8.08
N GLY A 199 36.88 -6.08 -7.38
CA GLY A 199 38.01 -5.82 -6.49
C GLY A 199 38.08 -6.80 -5.31
N THR A 200 36.95 -7.13 -4.69
CA THR A 200 36.90 -8.13 -3.61
C THR A 200 37.22 -9.54 -4.11
N ALA A 201 36.70 -9.94 -5.27
CA ALA A 201 37.04 -11.21 -5.90
C ALA A 201 38.53 -11.30 -6.25
N TRP A 202 39.10 -10.21 -6.77
CA TRP A 202 40.54 -10.11 -7.08
C TRP A 202 41.40 -10.19 -5.81
N LEU A 203 41.04 -9.44 -4.77
CA LEU A 203 41.74 -9.44 -3.48
C LEU A 203 41.71 -10.83 -2.83
N LEU A 204 40.57 -11.50 -2.85
CA LEU A 204 40.42 -12.86 -2.33
C LEU A 204 41.30 -13.85 -3.12
N SER A 205 41.29 -13.76 -4.46
CA SER A 205 42.14 -14.57 -5.33
C SER A 205 43.63 -14.31 -5.11
N TRP A 206 44.01 -13.07 -4.82
CA TRP A 206 45.39 -12.71 -4.45
C TRP A 206 45.76 -13.29 -3.09
N LEU A 207 44.90 -13.15 -2.08
CA LEU A 207 45.12 -13.64 -0.72
C LEU A 207 45.27 -15.17 -0.70
N VAL A 208 44.41 -15.90 -1.42
CA VAL A 208 44.50 -17.36 -1.56
C VAL A 208 45.85 -17.77 -2.18
N ARG A 209 46.28 -17.11 -3.27
CA ARG A 209 47.59 -17.37 -3.90
C ARG A 209 48.75 -17.03 -2.96
N PHE A 210 48.63 -15.95 -2.19
CA PHE A 210 49.64 -15.54 -1.23
C PHE A 210 49.78 -16.55 -0.07
N LEU A 211 48.66 -17.08 0.43
CA LEU A 211 48.62 -18.09 1.50
C LEU A 211 49.08 -19.48 1.03
N LEU A 212 48.78 -19.88 -0.21
CA LEU A 212 49.18 -21.18 -0.77
C LEU A 212 50.64 -21.22 -1.25
N ARG A 213 51.22 -20.08 -1.64
CA ARG A 213 52.62 -19.98 -2.07
C ARG A 213 53.63 -20.59 -1.06
N PRO A 214 53.63 -20.24 0.23
CA PRO A 214 54.60 -20.77 1.19
C PRO A 214 54.43 -22.27 1.49
N LEU A 215 53.26 -22.85 1.21
CA LEU A 215 53.00 -24.28 1.41
C LEU A 215 53.58 -25.14 0.27
N LEU A 216 53.63 -24.61 -0.95
CA LEU A 216 54.20 -25.32 -2.11
C LEU A 216 55.74 -25.28 -2.16
N PHE A 217 56.39 -24.30 -1.53
CA PHE A 217 57.86 -24.27 -1.40
C PHE A 217 58.41 -25.14 -0.26
N ARG A 218 57.56 -25.84 0.50
CA ARG A 218 57.97 -26.76 1.58
C ARG A 218 58.02 -28.23 1.18
N THR A 219 57.73 -28.57 -0.07
CA THR A 219 58.07 -29.88 -0.63
C THR A 219 59.33 -29.72 -1.47
N PRO A 220 60.54 -29.78 -0.87
CA PRO A 220 61.73 -29.97 -1.66
C PRO A 220 61.55 -31.26 -2.45
N THR A 221 61.74 -31.15 -3.75
CA THR A 221 61.88 -32.21 -4.75
C THR A 221 63.11 -33.10 -4.45
N THR A 222 63.20 -33.63 -3.24
CA THR A 222 64.24 -34.58 -2.84
C THR A 222 63.91 -36.00 -3.32
N ALA A 223 62.63 -36.28 -3.67
CA ALA A 223 62.21 -37.59 -4.14
C ALA A 223 62.69 -37.92 -5.56
N ASP A 224 62.92 -36.91 -6.42
CA ASP A 224 63.30 -37.13 -7.82
C ASP A 224 64.81 -37.36 -8.00
N ASP A 225 65.66 -36.81 -7.12
CA ASP A 225 67.11 -36.97 -7.20
C ASP A 225 67.61 -38.36 -6.75
N GLU A 226 66.79 -39.13 -6.04
CA GLU A 226 67.13 -40.48 -5.56
C GLU A 226 66.87 -41.57 -6.62
N LEU A 227 65.97 -41.33 -7.58
CA LEU A 227 65.62 -42.30 -8.64
C LEU A 227 66.59 -42.30 -9.83
N LEU A 228 67.43 -41.28 -9.98
CA LEU A 228 68.43 -41.19 -11.06
C LEU A 228 69.79 -41.80 -10.70
N ARG A 229 69.93 -42.42 -9.52
CA ARG A 229 71.17 -43.03 -9.02
C ARG A 229 71.15 -44.58 -8.97
N LEU A 230 70.07 -45.21 -9.46
CA LEU A 230 69.97 -46.66 -9.69
C LEU A 230 70.06 -46.95 -11.19
#